data_AF-I0BV48-F1
#
_entry.id   AF-I0BV48-F1
#
_cell.length_a   1.000
_cell.length_b   1.000
_cell.length_c   1.000
_cell.angle_alpha   90.00
_cell.angle_beta   90.00
_cell.angle_gamma   90.00
#
_symmetry.space_group_name_H-M   'P 1'
#
loop_
_entity.id
_entity.type
_entity.pdbx_description
1 polymer ?
#
loop_
_entity_poly.entity_id
_entity_poly.type
_entity_poly.pdbx_seq_one_letter_code
_entity_poly.pdbx_strand_id
1 'polypeptide(L)'
;MKNFNKKVIATTLGAVFAIGAMGSVFAAEATTTTTDAGSPSVVKSMTFKKDRGGKNLEALAAEKGITVDELKAQMEQEREAKLAELAAEKGITVDELKAQMEQEREAKLAELAAEKGITVDELKAQMEQERVERGPRGGKNLEALAAEKGITVDELKAQMEQEREAKLAELAELAAEKGITVDELKAQMKQERAERGPRGGHGGQDLEALAAEKGITVDELKAQMEQERAAREAEQASETNE
;
A
#
# COMPACT_ATOMS: atom_id res chain seq x y z
N MET A 1 -28.90 -55.66 1.64
CA MET A 1 -28.98 -55.34 3.09
C MET A 1 -29.54 -53.93 3.24
N LYS A 2 -30.66 -53.84 3.98
CA LYS A 2 -31.29 -52.70 4.70
C LYS A 2 -31.18 -51.26 4.14
N ASN A 3 -32.32 -50.81 3.63
CA ASN A 3 -32.76 -49.40 3.57
C ASN A 3 -33.08 -48.90 5.00
N PHE A 4 -32.76 -47.66 5.33
CA PHE A 4 -33.41 -46.93 6.43
C PHE A 4 -33.71 -45.47 6.05
N ASN A 5 -34.89 -45.05 6.49
CA ASN A 5 -35.68 -43.90 6.05
C ASN A 5 -35.33 -42.57 6.77
N LYS A 6 -35.59 -41.45 6.10
CA LYS A 6 -35.71 -40.08 6.65
C LYS A 6 -36.97 -39.93 7.50
N LYS A 7 -36.90 -39.38 8.73
CA LYS A 7 -37.91 -38.53 9.48
C LYS A 7 -37.20 -37.81 10.65
N VAL A 8 -37.04 -36.48 10.70
CA VAL A 8 -37.89 -35.39 11.30
C VAL A 8 -37.72 -35.15 12.84
N ILE A 9 -37.09 -34.00 13.17
CA ILE A 9 -37.40 -32.89 14.12
C ILE A 9 -38.11 -33.14 15.48
N ALA A 10 -37.53 -32.61 16.58
CA ALA A 10 -38.18 -31.96 17.76
C ALA A 10 -37.07 -31.39 18.70
N THR A 11 -36.80 -30.10 18.89
CA THR A 11 -37.54 -29.02 19.59
C THR A 11 -37.90 -29.31 21.06
N THR A 12 -37.11 -28.81 22.03
CA THR A 12 -37.53 -28.45 23.42
C THR A 12 -36.49 -27.48 24.01
N LEU A 13 -36.84 -26.20 24.25
CA LEU A 13 -37.06 -25.55 25.57
C LEU A 13 -35.95 -25.86 26.61
N GLY A 14 -35.19 -24.93 27.20
CA GLY A 14 -35.50 -23.56 27.62
C GLY A 14 -35.58 -23.50 29.16
N ALA A 15 -34.59 -22.94 29.85
CA ALA A 15 -34.71 -22.54 31.26
C ALA A 15 -33.71 -21.41 31.60
N VAL A 16 -34.27 -20.24 31.90
CA VAL A 16 -33.65 -19.02 32.42
C VAL A 16 -33.44 -19.19 33.93
N PHE A 17 -32.29 -18.76 34.46
CA PHE A 17 -32.11 -18.55 35.90
C PHE A 17 -31.68 -17.10 36.15
N ALA A 18 -32.56 -16.35 36.80
CA ALA A 18 -32.31 -15.01 37.31
C ALA A 18 -32.32 -15.02 38.85
N ILE A 19 -31.90 -13.88 39.44
CA ILE A 19 -31.83 -13.48 40.86
C ILE A 19 -30.37 -13.37 41.34
N GLY A 20 -29.90 -12.26 41.92
CA GLY A 20 -30.65 -11.15 42.50
C GLY A 20 -29.87 -9.86 42.69
N ALA A 21 -30.66 -8.82 42.99
CA ALA A 21 -30.24 -7.50 43.41
C ALA A 21 -30.31 -7.39 44.94
N MET A 22 -29.32 -6.76 45.56
CA MET A 22 -29.48 -5.95 46.78
C MET A 22 -28.48 -4.81 46.71
N GLY A 23 -29.00 -3.58 46.68
CA GLY A 23 -28.20 -2.36 46.71
C GLY A 23 -27.86 -1.93 48.13
N SER A 24 -26.89 -1.02 48.24
CA SER A 24 -26.87 -0.02 49.30
C SER A 24 -26.41 1.31 48.71
N VAL A 25 -27.29 2.29 48.87
CA VAL A 25 -27.10 3.70 48.56
C VAL A 25 -26.42 4.32 49.77
N PHE A 26 -25.30 5.00 49.58
CA PHE A 26 -24.86 6.04 50.51
C PHE A 26 -24.58 7.32 49.74
N ALA A 27 -25.32 8.35 50.11
CA ALA A 27 -25.30 9.68 49.55
C ALA A 27 -24.22 10.55 50.21
N ALA A 28 -23.56 11.38 49.40
CA ALA A 28 -23.03 12.69 49.80
C ALA A 28 -22.91 13.57 48.53
N GLU A 29 -24.01 14.24 48.23
CA GLU A 29 -24.15 15.37 47.31
C GLU A 29 -23.62 16.63 48.01
N ALA A 30 -22.68 17.38 47.43
CA ALA A 30 -22.87 18.72 46.85
C ALA A 30 -21.45 19.33 46.66
N THR A 31 -21.02 20.06 45.62
CA THR A 31 -21.61 20.59 44.39
C THR A 31 -20.47 21.07 43.47
N THR A 32 -20.55 20.65 42.19
CA THR A 32 -19.97 21.14 40.92
C THR A 32 -18.73 22.05 40.83
N THR A 33 -17.79 21.63 39.96
CA THR A 33 -17.43 22.31 38.69
C THR A 33 -16.87 21.21 37.75
N THR A 34 -17.65 20.67 36.79
CA THR A 34 -17.68 21.07 35.35
C THR A 34 -16.30 20.86 34.69
N THR A 35 -16.04 19.97 33.73
CA THR A 35 -16.88 19.15 32.85
C THR A 35 -16.02 18.05 32.21
N ASP A 36 -16.59 16.85 32.22
CA ASP A 36 -16.56 15.78 31.23
C ASP A 36 -15.22 15.18 30.76
N ALA A 37 -14.99 13.99 31.28
CA ALA A 37 -14.16 12.95 30.72
C ALA A 37 -14.96 12.15 29.68
N GLY A 38 -14.27 11.59 28.70
CA GLY A 38 -14.66 10.31 28.12
C GLY A 38 -15.42 10.36 26.81
N SER A 39 -14.67 10.26 25.71
CA SER A 39 -15.06 9.35 24.64
C SER A 39 -14.04 8.22 24.62
N PRO A 40 -14.45 6.93 24.59
CA PRO A 40 -13.51 5.85 24.35
C PRO A 40 -13.02 6.06 22.92
N SER A 41 -11.77 6.50 22.75
CA SER A 41 -11.19 6.61 21.42
C SER A 41 -11.07 5.19 20.88
N VAL A 42 -12.08 4.79 20.12
CA VAL A 42 -12.06 3.70 19.17
C VAL A 42 -10.67 3.73 18.55
N VAL A 43 -9.90 2.67 18.78
CA VAL A 43 -8.60 2.45 18.14
C VAL A 43 -8.92 2.32 16.66
N LYS A 44 -8.99 3.46 15.98
CA LYS A 44 -9.23 3.54 14.55
C LYS A 44 -7.95 2.97 13.97
N SER A 45 -8.02 1.72 13.53
CA SER A 45 -7.00 1.09 12.70
C SER A 45 -6.81 1.99 11.48
N MET A 46 -5.90 2.97 11.59
CA MET A 46 -5.50 3.79 10.48
C MET A 46 -4.75 2.85 9.56
N THR A 47 -5.44 2.45 8.50
CA THR A 47 -4.83 1.82 7.34
C THR A 47 -3.77 2.79 6.85
N PHE A 48 -2.51 2.52 7.18
CA PHE A 48 -1.36 3.21 6.63
C PHE A 48 -1.35 2.96 5.13
N LYS A 49 -2.00 3.85 4.38
CA LYS A 49 -1.78 3.97 2.94
C LYS A 49 -0.30 4.26 2.79
N LYS A 50 0.44 3.25 2.34
CA LYS A 50 1.84 3.36 1.93
C LYS A 50 1.89 4.24 0.70
N ASP A 51 1.76 5.55 0.92
CA ASP A 51 2.10 6.56 -0.07
C ASP A 51 3.59 6.36 -0.34
N ARG A 52 3.91 5.77 -1.50
CA ARG A 52 5.28 5.61 -2.03
C ARG A 52 5.93 6.96 -2.39
N GLY A 53 5.34 8.08 -2.01
CA GLY A 53 6.01 9.38 -1.97
C GLY A 53 6.55 9.54 -0.57
N GLY A 54 7.85 9.33 -0.38
CA GLY A 54 8.52 9.49 0.92
C GLY A 54 8.14 10.83 1.54
N LYS A 55 7.18 10.82 2.46
CA LYS A 55 6.87 11.96 3.30
C LYS A 55 8.07 12.09 4.23
N ASN A 56 8.73 13.24 4.21
CA ASN A 56 9.80 13.55 5.14
C ASN A 56 9.27 13.32 6.56
N LEU A 57 10.03 12.62 7.41
CA LEU A 57 9.59 12.27 8.76
C LEU A 57 9.22 13.53 9.55
N GLU A 58 9.89 14.64 9.26
CA GLU A 58 9.62 15.99 9.78
C GLU A 58 8.22 16.49 9.41
N ALA A 59 7.78 16.27 8.17
CA ALA A 59 6.47 16.70 7.72
C ALA A 59 5.35 15.86 8.36
N LEU A 60 5.57 14.55 8.52
CA LEU A 60 4.64 13.65 9.21
C LEU A 60 4.57 13.94 10.71
N ALA A 61 5.70 14.26 11.33
CA ALA A 61 5.77 14.64 12.73
C ALA A 61 5.02 15.96 12.96
N ALA A 62 5.27 16.96 12.10
CA ALA A 62 4.56 18.25 12.13
C ALA A 62 3.05 18.10 11.89
N GLU A 63 2.62 17.25 10.95
CA GLU A 63 1.20 16.95 10.68
C GLU A 63 0.50 16.35 11.91
N LYS A 64 1.21 15.48 12.65
CA LYS A 64 0.71 14.84 13.87
C LYS A 64 0.89 15.70 15.13
N GLY A 65 1.58 16.84 15.04
CA GLY A 65 1.91 17.67 16.19
C GLY A 65 2.85 17.00 17.20
N ILE A 66 3.65 16.03 16.76
CA ILE A 66 4.64 15.30 17.58
C ILE A 66 6.05 15.58 17.07
N THR A 67 7.05 15.22 17.86
CA THR A 67 8.45 15.27 17.43
C THR A 67 8.79 14.11 16.48
N VAL A 68 9.86 14.27 15.70
CA VAL A 68 10.34 13.21 14.79
C VAL A 68 10.75 11.95 15.56
N ASP A 69 11.30 12.09 16.76
CA ASP A 69 11.72 10.96 17.57
C ASP A 69 10.52 10.22 18.17
N GLU A 70 9.45 10.94 18.57
CA GLU A 70 8.18 10.32 18.96
C GLU A 70 7.51 9.62 17.77
N LEU A 71 7.58 10.19 16.56
CA LEU A 71 7.06 9.54 15.35
C LEU A 71 7.81 8.24 15.05
N LYS A 72 9.14 8.24 15.17
CA LYS A 72 9.95 7.02 15.00
C LYS A 72 9.59 5.97 16.04
N ALA A 73 9.46 6.35 17.31
CA ALA A 73 9.06 5.45 18.38
C ALA A 73 7.67 4.84 18.12
N GLN A 74 6.70 5.62 17.67
CA GLN A 74 5.38 5.11 17.28
C GLN A 74 5.47 4.11 16.11
N MET A 75 6.26 4.42 15.08
CA MET A 75 6.44 3.52 13.94
C MET A 75 7.13 2.20 14.33
N GLU A 76 8.09 2.26 15.25
CA GLU A 76 8.74 1.06 15.80
C GLU A 76 7.74 0.22 16.60
N GLN A 77 6.95 0.84 17.49
CA GLN A 77 5.91 0.14 18.25
C GLN A 77 4.85 -0.48 17.33
N GLU A 78 4.40 0.21 16.29
CA GLU A 78 3.46 -0.34 15.32
C GLU A 78 4.05 -1.50 14.52
N ARG A 79 5.35 -1.43 14.21
CA ARG A 79 6.05 -2.52 13.52
C ARG A 79 6.17 -3.74 14.42
N GLU A 80 6.51 -3.54 15.69
CA GLU A 80 6.55 -4.61 16.68
C GLU A 80 5.17 -5.22 16.92
N ALA A 81 4.13 -4.39 17.03
CA ALA A 81 2.75 -4.84 17.16
C ALA A 81 2.31 -5.69 15.95
N LYS A 82 2.64 -5.28 14.72
CA LYS A 82 2.36 -6.06 13.52
C LYS A 82 3.13 -7.38 13.48
N LEU A 83 4.37 -7.40 13.94
CA LEU A 83 5.15 -8.64 14.04
C LEU A 83 4.53 -9.58 15.10
N ALA A 84 4.08 -9.04 16.23
CA ALA A 84 3.37 -9.81 17.25
C ALA A 84 2.03 -10.35 16.75
N GLU A 85 1.26 -9.56 16.01
CA GLU A 85 0.01 -9.98 15.38
C GLU A 85 0.23 -11.09 14.36
N LEU A 86 1.20 -10.94 13.45
CA LEU A 86 1.55 -11.97 12.47
C LEU A 86 2.09 -13.26 13.12
N ALA A 87 2.84 -13.12 14.21
CA ALA A 87 3.34 -14.26 14.96
C ALA A 87 2.17 -15.00 15.64
N ALA A 88 1.25 -14.27 16.27
CA ALA A 88 0.06 -14.82 16.88
C ALA A 88 -0.88 -15.48 15.86
N GLU A 89 -1.07 -14.88 14.68
CA GLU A 89 -1.85 -15.46 13.57
C GLU A 89 -1.27 -16.81 13.11
N LYS A 90 0.05 -16.90 13.04
CA LYS A 90 0.76 -18.14 12.69
C LYS A 90 0.95 -19.10 13.86
N GLY A 91 0.54 -18.72 15.08
CA GLY A 91 0.71 -19.51 16.30
C GLY A 91 2.18 -19.72 16.71
N ILE A 92 3.08 -18.83 16.30
CA ILE A 92 4.51 -18.88 16.60
C ILE A 92 4.93 -17.66 17.42
N THR A 93 6.14 -17.69 17.96
CA THR A 93 6.73 -16.52 18.64
C THR A 93 7.23 -15.48 17.63
N VAL A 94 7.39 -14.23 18.07
CA VAL A 94 7.93 -13.15 17.23
C VAL A 94 9.36 -13.48 16.75
N ASP A 95 10.16 -14.13 17.57
CA ASP A 95 11.53 -14.50 17.22
C ASP A 95 11.56 -15.64 16.18
N GLU A 96 10.66 -16.61 16.30
CA GLU A 96 10.46 -17.64 15.26
C GLU A 96 9.96 -17.03 13.94
N LEU A 97 9.05 -16.05 14.00
CA LEU A 97 8.60 -15.33 12.80
C LEU A 97 9.76 -14.59 12.13
N LYS A 98 10.61 -13.91 12.91
CA LYS A 98 11.81 -13.22 12.38
C LYS A 98 12.76 -14.22 11.73
N ALA A 99 13.03 -15.35 12.38
CA ALA A 99 13.88 -16.40 11.84
C ALA A 99 13.31 -17.01 10.54
N GLN A 100 11.99 -17.26 10.48
CA GLN A 100 11.33 -17.72 9.24
C GLN A 100 11.45 -16.70 8.11
N MET A 101 11.23 -15.41 8.39
CA MET A 101 11.38 -14.37 7.36
C MET A 101 12.83 -14.25 6.86
N GLU A 102 13.81 -14.42 7.75
CA GLU A 102 15.23 -14.42 7.39
C GLU A 102 15.57 -15.63 6.51
N GLN A 103 15.13 -16.82 6.89
CA GLN A 103 15.28 -18.03 6.09
C GLN A 103 14.58 -17.92 4.73
N GLU A 104 13.35 -17.40 4.68
CA GLU A 104 12.63 -17.20 3.42
C GLU A 104 13.35 -16.19 2.52
N ARG A 105 13.93 -15.14 3.10
CA ARG A 105 14.74 -14.18 2.36
C ARG A 105 16.02 -14.80 1.82
N GLU A 106 16.71 -15.61 2.61
CA GLU A 106 17.90 -16.34 2.17
C GLU A 106 17.58 -17.36 1.08
N ALA A 107 16.47 -18.10 1.21
CA ALA A 107 16.00 -19.03 0.21
C ALA A 107 15.69 -18.32 -1.12
N LYS A 108 15.00 -17.18 -1.09
CA LYS A 108 14.75 -16.37 -2.29
C LYS A 108 16.03 -15.84 -2.93
N LEU A 109 17.02 -15.43 -2.12
CA LEU A 109 18.32 -15.02 -2.64
C LEU A 109 19.06 -16.19 -3.28
N ALA A 110 19.00 -17.39 -2.70
CA ALA A 110 19.57 -18.59 -3.28
C ALA A 110 18.89 -19.00 -4.58
N GLU A 111 17.56 -18.92 -4.64
CA GLU A 111 16.77 -19.18 -5.84
C GLU A 111 17.11 -18.20 -6.96
N LEU A 112 17.11 -16.89 -6.68
CA LEU A 112 17.49 -15.85 -7.66
C LEU A 112 18.95 -15.99 -8.12
N ALA A 113 19.85 -16.42 -7.24
CA ALA A 113 21.24 -16.66 -7.59
C ALA A 113 21.35 -17.88 -8.53
N ALA A 114 20.64 -18.97 -8.21
CA ALA A 114 20.58 -20.16 -9.05
C ALA A 114 19.95 -19.89 -10.42
N GLU A 115 18.86 -19.12 -10.47
CA GLU A 115 18.21 -18.69 -11.72
C GLU A 115 19.17 -17.91 -12.62
N LYS A 116 19.99 -17.04 -12.01
CA LYS A 116 21.01 -16.25 -12.72
C LYS A 116 22.32 -17.01 -12.95
N GLY A 117 22.45 -18.25 -12.45
CA GLY A 117 23.68 -19.04 -12.55
C GLY A 117 24.87 -18.44 -11.81
N ILE A 118 24.64 -17.63 -10.77
CA ILE A 118 25.67 -16.97 -9.96
C ILE A 118 25.58 -17.44 -8.49
N THR A 119 26.58 -17.08 -7.68
CA THR A 119 26.53 -17.32 -6.24
C THR A 119 25.68 -16.28 -5.52
N VAL A 120 25.20 -16.61 -4.32
CA VAL A 120 24.42 -15.69 -3.48
C VAL A 120 25.22 -14.42 -3.13
N ASP A 121 26.53 -14.54 -2.94
CA ASP A 121 27.40 -13.41 -2.63
C ASP A 121 27.59 -12.49 -3.84
N GLU A 122 27.72 -13.05 -5.04
CA GLU A 122 27.72 -12.28 -6.29
C GLU A 122 26.37 -11.60 -6.54
N LEU A 123 25.25 -12.27 -6.25
CA LEU A 123 23.93 -11.66 -6.34
C LEU A 123 23.80 -10.47 -5.38
N LYS A 124 24.24 -10.63 -4.12
CA LYS A 124 24.24 -9.53 -3.14
C LYS A 124 25.11 -8.37 -3.61
N ALA A 125 26.29 -8.64 -4.16
CA ALA A 125 27.18 -7.62 -4.70
C ALA A 125 26.55 -6.90 -5.90
N GLN A 126 25.89 -7.62 -6.81
CA GLN A 126 25.16 -7.02 -7.92
C GLN A 126 23.99 -6.16 -7.44
N MET A 127 23.21 -6.63 -6.46
CA MET A 127 22.11 -5.83 -5.89
C MET A 127 22.62 -4.57 -5.20
N GLU A 128 23.78 -4.63 -4.53
CA GLU A 128 24.41 -3.46 -3.93
C GLU A 128 24.89 -2.49 -5.01
N GLN A 129 25.57 -2.97 -6.05
CA GLN A 129 25.98 -2.17 -7.19
C GLN A 129 24.79 -1.54 -7.92
N GLU A 130 23.73 -2.30 -8.17
CA GLU A 130 22.50 -1.82 -8.78
C GLU A 130 21.84 -0.77 -7.88
N ARG A 131 21.83 -0.95 -6.55
CA ARG A 131 21.30 0.06 -5.63
C ARG A 131 22.14 1.33 -5.65
N VAL A 132 23.46 1.21 -5.77
CA VAL A 132 24.35 2.36 -5.95
C VAL A 132 24.03 3.04 -7.28
N GLU A 133 23.88 2.30 -8.38
CA GLU A 133 23.65 2.84 -9.73
C GLU A 133 22.25 3.44 -9.93
N ARG A 134 21.20 2.84 -9.33
CA ARG A 134 19.80 3.33 -9.33
C ARG A 134 19.50 4.32 -8.20
N GLY A 135 20.46 4.65 -7.37
CA GLY A 135 20.30 5.56 -6.25
C GLY A 135 19.18 5.20 -5.25
N PRO A 136 18.91 6.08 -4.27
CA PRO A 136 17.96 5.80 -3.18
C PRO A 136 16.49 5.62 -3.62
N ARG A 137 16.15 5.97 -4.87
CA ARG A 137 14.78 5.97 -5.40
C ARG A 137 14.55 5.04 -6.59
N GLY A 138 15.50 4.16 -6.91
CA GLY A 138 15.33 3.17 -7.97
C GLY A 138 15.45 3.72 -9.40
N GLY A 139 15.92 4.96 -9.56
CA GLY A 139 16.14 5.61 -10.86
C GLY A 139 17.63 5.80 -11.13
N LYS A 140 18.09 5.52 -12.36
CA LYS A 140 19.51 5.66 -12.75
C LYS A 140 20.09 6.98 -12.22
N ASN A 141 21.28 6.91 -11.61
CA ASN A 141 22.01 8.09 -11.17
C ASN A 141 22.36 8.98 -12.37
N LEU A 142 22.59 10.27 -12.10
CA LEU A 142 22.91 11.25 -13.13
C LEU A 142 24.19 10.89 -13.89
N GLU A 143 25.17 10.31 -13.21
CA GLU A 143 26.41 9.82 -13.82
C GLU A 143 26.14 8.72 -14.85
N ALA A 144 25.30 7.74 -14.51
CA ALA A 144 24.93 6.64 -15.41
C ALA A 144 24.11 7.14 -16.61
N LEU A 145 23.16 8.04 -16.37
CA LEU A 145 22.37 8.67 -17.43
C LEU A 145 23.20 9.55 -18.37
N ALA A 146 24.19 10.26 -17.84
CA ALA A 146 25.08 11.09 -18.62
C ALA A 146 26.00 10.22 -19.50
N ALA A 147 26.58 9.15 -18.91
CA ALA A 147 27.39 8.18 -19.64
C ALA A 147 26.61 7.48 -20.77
N GLU A 148 25.36 7.07 -20.51
CA GLU A 148 24.48 6.46 -21.52
C GLU A 148 24.18 7.40 -22.69
N LYS A 149 24.02 8.70 -22.41
CA LYS A 149 23.80 9.73 -23.44
C LYS A 149 25.09 10.22 -24.09
N GLY A 150 26.27 9.78 -23.62
CA GLY A 150 27.57 10.25 -24.10
C GLY A 150 27.82 11.73 -23.80
N ILE A 151 27.21 12.28 -22.76
CA ILE A 151 27.35 13.69 -22.33
C ILE A 151 27.93 13.76 -20.92
N THR A 152 28.40 14.94 -20.52
CA THR A 152 28.80 15.19 -19.14
C THR A 152 27.58 15.32 -18.21
N VAL A 153 27.79 15.10 -16.91
CA VAL A 153 26.73 15.27 -15.90
C VAL A 153 26.19 16.71 -15.89
N ASP A 154 27.05 17.70 -16.13
CA ASP A 154 26.65 19.10 -16.14
C ASP A 154 25.84 19.46 -17.40
N GLU A 155 26.18 18.88 -18.56
CA GLU A 155 25.34 18.98 -19.76
C GLU A 155 23.98 18.28 -19.58
N LEU A 156 23.94 17.12 -18.90
CA LEU A 156 22.69 16.45 -18.57
C LEU A 156 21.82 17.33 -17.66
N LYS A 157 22.41 17.95 -16.63
CA LYS A 157 21.70 18.89 -15.75
C LYS A 157 21.16 20.08 -16.53
N ALA A 158 21.97 20.68 -17.39
CA ALA A 158 21.55 21.79 -18.23
C ALA A 158 20.38 21.39 -19.16
N GLN A 159 20.41 20.21 -19.77
CA GLN A 159 19.31 19.69 -20.57
C GLN A 159 18.03 19.49 -19.75
N MET A 160 18.14 18.92 -18.55
CA MET A 160 16.97 18.74 -17.67
C MET A 160 16.39 20.08 -17.21
N GLU A 161 17.25 21.08 -16.97
CA GLU A 161 16.82 22.43 -16.62
C GLU A 161 16.09 23.11 -17.78
N GLN A 162 16.64 23.03 -18.98
CA GLN A 162 15.97 23.52 -20.20
C GLN A 162 14.64 22.81 -20.45
N GLU A 163 14.57 21.48 -20.28
CA GLU A 163 13.32 20.73 -20.41
C GLU A 163 12.30 21.15 -19.36
N ARG A 164 12.75 21.44 -18.12
CA ARG A 164 11.90 21.94 -17.06
C ARG A 164 11.37 23.33 -17.37
N GLU A 165 12.21 24.22 -17.87
CA GLU A 165 11.80 25.57 -18.30
C GLU A 165 10.81 25.51 -19.47
N ALA A 166 11.06 24.66 -20.46
CA ALA A 166 10.13 24.44 -21.56
C ALA A 166 8.77 23.94 -21.08
N LYS A 167 8.74 22.97 -20.15
CA LYS A 167 7.49 22.51 -19.52
C LYS A 167 6.79 23.59 -18.71
N LEU A 168 7.55 24.47 -18.04
CA LEU A 168 6.96 25.60 -17.32
C LEU A 168 6.35 26.62 -18.28
N ALA A 169 6.99 26.86 -19.42
CA ALA A 169 6.45 27.71 -20.47
C ALA A 169 5.17 27.10 -21.09
N GLU A 170 5.18 25.81 -21.41
CA GLU A 170 3.99 25.08 -21.91
C GLU A 170 2.83 25.13 -20.90
N LEU A 171 3.11 24.94 -19.59
CA LEU A 171 2.10 25.11 -18.55
C LEU A 171 1.56 26.53 -18.46
N ALA A 172 2.40 27.55 -18.71
CA ALA A 172 1.97 28.93 -18.75
C ALA A 172 1.07 29.23 -19.95
N GLU A 173 1.38 28.68 -21.11
CA GLU A 173 0.54 28.78 -22.30
C GLU A 173 -0.80 28.08 -22.10
N LEU A 174 -0.81 26.84 -21.59
CA LEU A 174 -2.04 26.10 -21.26
C LEU A 174 -2.91 26.81 -20.23
N ALA A 175 -2.29 27.47 -19.24
CA ALA A 175 -3.00 28.26 -18.25
C ALA A 175 -3.65 29.49 -18.90
N ALA A 176 -2.90 30.20 -19.76
CA ALA A 176 -3.39 31.35 -20.50
C ALA A 176 -4.53 30.98 -21.46
N GLU A 177 -4.42 29.85 -22.18
CA GLU A 177 -5.48 29.34 -23.07
C GLU A 177 -6.78 29.06 -22.29
N LYS A 178 -6.65 28.49 -21.09
CA LYS A 178 -7.79 28.22 -20.19
C LYS A 178 -8.26 29.44 -19.41
N GLY A 179 -7.60 30.59 -19.53
CA GLY A 179 -7.92 31.81 -18.80
C GLY A 179 -7.73 31.70 -17.28
N ILE A 180 -6.85 30.81 -16.83
CA ILE A 180 -6.55 30.56 -15.40
C ILE A 180 -5.07 30.83 -15.12
N THR A 181 -4.70 30.89 -13.84
CA THR A 181 -3.29 30.99 -13.44
C THR A 181 -2.58 29.64 -13.52
N VAL A 182 -1.25 29.66 -13.63
CA VAL A 182 -0.42 28.44 -13.64
C VAL A 182 -0.61 27.61 -12.36
N ASP A 183 -0.82 28.27 -11.21
CA ASP A 183 -1.02 27.58 -9.94
C ASP A 183 -2.41 26.94 -9.85
N GLU A 184 -3.43 27.58 -10.41
CA GLU A 184 -4.76 26.97 -10.57
C GLU A 184 -4.73 25.79 -11.54
N LEU A 185 -4.01 25.89 -12.66
CA LEU A 185 -3.82 24.78 -13.59
C LEU A 185 -3.12 23.61 -12.90
N LYS A 186 -2.04 23.87 -12.14
CA LYS A 186 -1.35 22.82 -11.36
C LYS A 186 -2.26 22.20 -10.30
N ALA A 187 -3.12 23.00 -9.66
CA ALA A 187 -4.08 22.50 -8.68
C ALA A 187 -5.13 21.60 -9.34
N GLN A 188 -5.66 21.99 -10.51
CA GLN A 188 -6.57 21.16 -11.30
C GLN A 188 -5.89 19.87 -11.76
N MET A 189 -4.68 19.92 -12.30
CA MET A 189 -3.94 18.72 -12.69
C MET A 189 -3.65 17.79 -11.50
N LYS A 190 -3.35 18.36 -10.33
CA LYS A 190 -3.16 17.59 -9.09
C LYS A 190 -4.46 16.93 -8.64
N GLN A 191 -5.58 17.63 -8.77
CA GLN A 191 -6.90 17.11 -8.46
C GLN A 191 -7.31 16.01 -9.45
N GLU A 192 -7.18 16.24 -10.75
CA GLU A 192 -7.42 15.25 -11.80
C GLU A 192 -6.56 14.00 -11.60
N ARG A 193 -5.28 14.17 -11.24
CA ARG A 193 -4.40 13.05 -10.90
C ARG A 193 -4.81 12.32 -9.62
N ALA A 194 -5.39 13.03 -8.66
CA ALA A 194 -5.93 12.42 -7.44
C ALA A 194 -7.23 11.66 -7.72
N GLU A 195 -8.08 12.17 -8.62
CA GLU A 195 -9.32 11.55 -9.09
C GLU A 195 -9.02 10.30 -9.95
N ARG A 196 -7.99 10.36 -10.79
CA ARG A 196 -7.46 9.21 -11.58
C ARG A 196 -6.75 8.15 -10.73
N GLY A 197 -6.64 8.39 -9.42
CA GLY A 197 -6.10 7.46 -8.44
C GLY A 197 -4.57 7.25 -8.49
N PRO A 198 -3.98 6.57 -7.49
CA PRO A 198 -2.52 6.49 -7.31
C PRO A 198 -1.75 5.65 -8.34
N ARG A 199 -2.36 5.20 -9.44
CA ARG A 199 -1.76 4.31 -10.44
C ARG A 199 -1.41 5.02 -11.75
N GLY A 200 -0.73 6.16 -11.65
CA GLY A 200 -0.06 6.81 -12.79
C GLY A 200 1.21 6.07 -13.25
N GLY A 201 1.16 4.74 -13.36
CA GLY A 201 2.27 3.88 -13.75
C GLY A 201 1.74 2.50 -14.12
N HIS A 202 1.56 2.29 -15.43
CA HIS A 202 1.13 1.06 -16.11
C HIS A 202 -0.22 0.43 -15.67
N GLY A 203 -1.21 0.50 -16.56
CA GLY A 203 -2.19 -0.58 -16.75
C GLY A 203 -3.56 -0.45 -16.08
N GLY A 204 -3.95 0.71 -15.57
CA GLY A 204 -5.34 0.96 -15.17
C GLY A 204 -6.07 1.75 -16.25
N GLN A 205 -6.59 1.09 -17.28
CA GLN A 205 -7.60 1.72 -18.12
C GLN A 205 -8.83 1.96 -17.22
N ASP A 206 -9.35 3.19 -17.20
CA ASP A 206 -10.56 3.50 -16.44
C ASP A 206 -11.68 2.58 -16.93
N LEU A 207 -12.10 1.63 -16.08
CA LEU A 207 -13.05 0.58 -16.45
C LEU A 207 -14.38 1.19 -16.89
N GLU A 208 -14.71 2.36 -16.37
CA GLU A 208 -15.87 3.15 -16.77
C GLU A 208 -15.71 3.72 -18.19
N ALA A 209 -14.53 4.20 -18.56
CA ALA A 209 -14.26 4.69 -19.91
C ALA A 209 -14.27 3.55 -20.93
N LEU A 210 -13.66 2.40 -20.59
CA LEU A 210 -13.68 1.20 -21.46
C LEU A 210 -15.07 0.59 -21.60
N ALA A 211 -15.85 0.58 -20.52
CA ALA A 211 -17.22 0.09 -20.53
C ALA A 211 -18.08 0.99 -21.42
N ALA A 212 -17.94 2.32 -21.29
CA ALA A 212 -18.61 3.29 -22.14
C ALA A 212 -18.18 3.17 -23.62
N GLU A 213 -16.89 2.99 -23.90
CA GLU A 213 -16.35 2.77 -25.26
C GLU A 213 -16.92 1.50 -25.90
N LYS A 214 -17.02 0.42 -25.13
CA LYS A 214 -17.57 -0.85 -25.59
C LYS A 214 -19.11 -0.90 -25.54
N GLY A 215 -19.76 0.14 -25.04
CA GLY A 215 -21.21 0.18 -24.86
C GLY A 215 -21.77 -0.88 -23.89
N ILE A 216 -20.93 -1.34 -22.96
CA ILE A 216 -21.27 -2.36 -21.95
C ILE A 216 -21.21 -1.75 -20.55
N THR A 217 -21.73 -2.47 -19.56
CA THR A 217 -21.57 -2.08 -18.16
C THR A 217 -20.18 -2.44 -17.64
N VAL A 218 -19.75 -1.77 -16.58
CA VAL A 218 -18.47 -2.04 -15.92
C VAL A 218 -18.39 -3.48 -15.40
N ASP A 219 -19.52 -4.04 -14.97
CA ASP A 219 -19.58 -5.42 -14.46
C ASP A 219 -19.46 -6.45 -15.59
N GLU A 220 -20.04 -6.17 -16.75
CA GLU A 220 -19.84 -6.98 -17.96
C GLU A 220 -18.39 -6.91 -18.45
N LEU A 221 -17.76 -5.73 -18.41
CA LEU A 221 -16.35 -5.56 -18.76
C LEU A 221 -15.44 -6.38 -17.82
N LYS A 222 -15.70 -6.36 -16.51
CA LYS A 222 -14.95 -7.16 -15.53
C LYS A 222 -15.09 -8.65 -15.79
N ALA A 223 -16.31 -9.11 -16.06
CA ALA A 223 -16.57 -10.52 -16.37
C ALA A 223 -15.82 -10.97 -17.64
N GLN A 224 -15.77 -10.13 -18.67
CA GLN A 224 -15.00 -10.42 -19.90
C GLN A 224 -13.50 -10.50 -19.64
N MET A 225 -12.94 -9.57 -18.88
CA MET A 225 -11.51 -9.60 -18.54
C MET A 225 -11.13 -10.82 -17.70
N GLU A 226 -12.01 -11.24 -16.79
CA GLU A 226 -11.80 -12.45 -15.98
C GLU A 226 -11.85 -13.72 -16.83
N GLN A 227 -12.76 -13.80 -17.80
CA GLN A 227 -12.79 -14.89 -18.77
C GLN A 227 -11.55 -14.90 -19.66
N GLU A 228 -11.11 -13.74 -20.16
CA GLU A 228 -9.90 -13.62 -20.99
C GLU A 228 -8.64 -14.01 -20.19
N ARG A 229 -8.58 -13.61 -18.92
CA ARG A 229 -7.49 -13.98 -18.02
C ARG A 229 -7.48 -15.48 -17.73
N ALA A 230 -8.63 -16.07 -17.43
CA ALA A 230 -8.74 -17.51 -17.21
C ALA A 230 -8.36 -18.31 -18.48
N ALA A 231 -8.72 -17.80 -19.66
CA ALA A 231 -8.33 -18.41 -20.93
C ALA A 231 -6.81 -18.34 -21.16
N ARG A 232 -6.18 -17.19 -20.90
CA ARG A 232 -4.71 -17.04 -20.98
C ARG A 232 -3.97 -17.90 -19.96
N GLU A 233 -4.47 -17.98 -18.73
CA GLU A 233 -3.87 -18.83 -17.68
C GLU A 233 -3.97 -20.32 -18.06
N ALA A 234 -5.06 -20.75 -18.70
CA ALA A 234 -5.20 -22.10 -19.22
C ALA A 234 -4.30 -22.39 -20.44
N GLU A 235 -4.14 -21.42 -21.34
CA GLU A 235 -3.24 -21.51 -22.51
C GLU A 235 -1.78 -21.61 -22.08
N GLN A 236 -1.35 -20.75 -21.16
CA GLN A 236 0.01 -20.78 -20.60
C GLN A 236 0.30 -22.08 -19.85
N ALA A 237 -0.68 -22.63 -19.12
CA ALA A 237 -0.52 -23.93 -18.44
C ALA A 237 -0.41 -25.12 -19.42
N SER A 238 -0.92 -24.97 -20.65
CA SER A 238 -0.79 -25.99 -21.70
C SER A 238 0.54 -25.91 -22.44
N GLU A 239 1.13 -24.72 -22.61
CA GLU A 239 2.45 -24.54 -23.25
C GLU A 239 3.63 -24.94 -22.35
N THR A 240 3.48 -24.90 -21.02
CA THR A 240 4.55 -25.32 -20.09
C THR A 240 4.64 -26.83 -19.86
N ASN A 241 3.78 -27.63 -20.51
CA ASN A 241 3.68 -29.09 -20.33
C ASN A 241 4.01 -29.91 -21.60
N GLU A 242 4.54 -29.28 -22.66
CA GLU A 242 5.21 -29.96 -23.80
C GLU A 242 6.73 -29.84 -23.70
#